data_AF-A0A7W0NQ38-F1
#
_entry.id   AF-A0A7W0NQ38-F1
#
_cell.length_a   1.000
_cell.length_b   1.000
_cell.length_c   1.000
_cell.angle_alpha   90.00
_cell.angle_beta   90.00
_cell.angle_gamma   90.00
#
_symmetry.space_group_name_H-M   'P 1'
#
loop_
_entity.id
_entity.type
_entity.pdbx_description
1 polymer ?
#
loop_
_entity_poly.entity_id
_entity_poly.type
_entity_poly.pdbx_seq_one_letter_code
_entity_poly.pdbx_strand_id
1 'polypeptide(L)'
;MVVDRIKAELGVEMSDFRRYKPGAYDDMMSSFRWEIPARYNIAVDTVDKHEPGRLAMLWEDWQGAERRLTFGDFKSMSNRIANVLRGLGVQRGDRVAVLLPSVPETAAAFLAVYKVGGILLSLSQLYGDESIAHRLSDSGSRLLITDGTNRPRLEGMRDRVVSLERVVVLQGGKALVGDDVDLDAAMQEASDSGGVEDTAPDDPAQLYYSSGTTGEAKGILHAHRYLLGHNEYELCHDVRGDELFHSTGEWAWIAGIVPGLWGPWRYG
;
A
#
# COMPACT_ATOMS: atom_id res chain seq x y z
N MET A 1 -17.60 10.33 17.50
CA MET A 1 -17.61 9.57 18.78
C MET A 1 -16.26 8.93 19.11
N VAL A 2 -15.67 8.10 18.25
CA VAL A 2 -14.28 7.58 18.45
C VAL A 2 -13.22 8.65 18.15
N VAL A 3 -13.39 9.40 17.05
CA VAL A 3 -12.47 10.45 16.60
C VAL A 3 -12.32 11.58 17.62
N ASP A 4 -13.43 12.04 18.22
CA ASP A 4 -13.43 13.18 19.18
C ASP A 4 -12.73 12.84 20.51
N ARG A 5 -12.80 11.56 20.94
CA ARG A 5 -12.11 11.06 22.13
C ARG A 5 -10.59 11.07 21.94
N ILE A 6 -10.13 10.73 20.75
CA ILE A 6 -8.69 10.58 20.44
C ILE A 6 -8.01 11.94 20.26
N LYS A 7 -8.73 12.93 19.71
CA LYS A 7 -8.22 14.31 19.59
C LYS A 7 -7.90 14.95 20.96
N ALA A 8 -8.65 14.61 22.00
CA ALA A 8 -8.41 15.14 23.36
C ALA A 8 -7.13 14.59 24.02
N GLU A 9 -6.63 13.43 23.57
CA GLU A 9 -5.49 12.73 24.17
C GLU A 9 -4.14 13.09 23.54
N LEU A 10 -4.12 13.58 22.29
CA LEU A 10 -2.89 13.64 21.47
C LEU A 10 -2.05 14.92 21.61
N GLY A 11 -2.56 16.01 22.19
CA GLY A 11 -1.75 17.18 22.61
C GLY A 11 -0.77 17.75 21.57
N VAL A 12 -1.12 17.73 20.27
CA VAL A 12 -0.20 18.08 19.17
C VAL A 12 -0.22 19.59 18.89
N GLU A 13 0.96 20.22 18.79
CA GLU A 13 1.09 21.61 18.33
C GLU A 13 0.80 21.76 16.83
N MET A 14 0.12 22.85 16.47
CA MET A 14 -0.28 23.17 15.10
C MET A 14 0.93 23.45 14.20
N SER A 15 1.21 22.55 13.26
CA SER A 15 2.09 22.84 12.11
C SER A 15 1.28 22.74 10.82
N ASP A 16 1.31 23.80 10.01
CA ASP A 16 0.77 23.79 8.66
C ASP A 16 1.80 23.11 7.75
N PHE A 17 1.51 21.88 7.31
CA PHE A 17 2.39 21.14 6.41
C PHE A 17 2.33 21.66 4.97
N ARG A 18 1.35 22.52 4.64
CA ARG A 18 1.13 22.98 3.28
C ARG A 18 2.25 23.87 2.79
N ARG A 19 2.78 23.49 1.64
CA ARG A 19 3.65 24.31 0.81
C ARG A 19 2.87 25.39 0.06
N TYR A 20 1.69 25.06 -0.45
CA TYR A 20 0.90 25.97 -1.27
C TYR A 20 -0.21 26.63 -0.46
N LYS A 21 -0.39 27.94 -0.65
CA LYS A 21 -1.55 28.67 -0.12
C LYS A 21 -2.61 28.73 -1.21
N PRO A 22 -3.77 28.05 -1.06
CA PRO A 22 -4.87 28.20 -2.00
C PRO A 22 -5.26 29.67 -2.15
N GLY A 23 -5.46 30.12 -3.40
CA GLY A 23 -5.66 31.52 -3.74
C GLY A 23 -6.17 31.71 -5.15
N ALA A 24 -5.86 32.84 -5.78
CA ALA A 24 -6.25 33.08 -7.17
C ALA A 24 -5.58 32.05 -8.09
N TYR A 25 -6.34 31.57 -9.10
CA TYR A 25 -5.88 30.51 -10.00
C TYR A 25 -4.54 30.83 -10.67
N ASP A 26 -4.37 32.06 -11.18
CA ASP A 26 -3.15 32.48 -11.86
C ASP A 26 -1.93 32.52 -10.92
N ASP A 27 -2.12 32.89 -9.65
CA ASP A 27 -1.07 32.88 -8.65
C ASP A 27 -0.65 31.44 -8.29
N MET A 28 -1.63 30.55 -8.14
CA MET A 28 -1.36 29.13 -7.89
C MET A 28 -0.65 28.48 -9.08
N MET A 29 -1.09 28.76 -10.31
CA MET A 29 -0.46 28.26 -11.54
C MET A 29 0.98 28.75 -11.71
N SER A 30 1.22 30.04 -11.46
CA SER A 30 2.56 30.62 -11.63
C SER A 30 3.56 30.19 -10.54
N SER A 31 3.06 29.90 -9.34
CA SER A 31 3.88 29.46 -8.19
C SER A 31 4.08 27.95 -8.10
N PHE A 32 3.22 27.14 -8.72
CA PHE A 32 3.32 25.67 -8.66
C PHE A 32 4.65 25.17 -9.24
N ARG A 33 5.33 24.30 -8.49
CA ARG A 33 6.53 23.58 -8.93
C ARG A 33 6.37 22.11 -8.61
N TRP A 34 6.48 21.26 -9.62
CA TRP A 34 6.51 19.82 -9.41
C TRP A 34 7.94 19.40 -9.07
N GLU A 35 8.26 19.40 -7.78
CA GLU A 35 9.57 18.98 -7.28
C GLU A 35 9.62 17.47 -7.13
N ILE A 36 10.48 16.85 -7.93
CA ILE A 36 10.69 15.40 -7.96
C ILE A 36 12.12 15.13 -7.50
N PRO A 37 12.33 14.52 -6.32
CA PRO A 37 13.66 14.16 -5.85
C PRO A 37 14.34 13.17 -6.79
N ALA A 38 15.68 13.25 -6.89
CA ALA A 38 16.46 12.33 -7.72
C ALA A 38 16.33 10.85 -7.29
N ARG A 39 16.09 10.62 -5.99
CA ARG A 39 15.84 9.32 -5.37
C ARG A 39 14.51 9.39 -4.63
N TYR A 40 13.62 8.43 -4.85
CA TYR A 40 12.29 8.45 -4.26
C TYR A 40 11.72 7.04 -4.13
N ASN A 41 11.41 6.65 -2.88
CA ASN A 41 10.70 5.43 -2.55
C ASN A 41 9.45 5.79 -1.74
N ILE A 42 8.29 5.27 -2.17
CA ILE A 42 6.99 5.59 -1.56
C ILE A 42 6.97 5.22 -0.08
N ALA A 43 7.51 4.05 0.29
CA ALA A 43 7.48 3.61 1.68
C ALA A 43 8.33 4.50 2.61
N VAL A 44 9.40 5.11 2.08
CA VAL A 44 10.20 6.08 2.84
C VAL A 44 9.43 7.38 3.02
N ASP A 45 8.80 7.87 1.95
CA ASP A 45 8.06 9.13 1.97
C ASP A 45 6.75 9.06 2.76
N THR A 46 6.16 7.87 2.95
CA THR A 46 4.91 7.71 3.70
C THR A 46 5.11 7.19 5.11
N VAL A 47 6.19 6.45 5.42
CA VAL A 47 6.35 5.83 6.74
C VAL A 47 7.72 6.10 7.34
N ASP A 48 8.81 5.73 6.67
CA ASP A 48 10.11 5.68 7.35
C ASP A 48 10.65 7.06 7.77
N LYS A 49 10.16 8.15 7.17
CA LYS A 49 10.52 9.53 7.52
C LYS A 49 9.85 10.07 8.79
N HIS A 50 8.79 9.43 9.28
CA HIS A 50 8.01 9.92 10.41
C HIS A 50 8.55 9.41 11.74
N GLU A 51 8.25 10.16 12.81
CA GLU A 51 8.56 9.76 14.18
C GLU A 51 7.88 8.42 14.52
N PRO A 52 8.64 7.39 14.95
CA PRO A 52 8.10 6.04 15.13
C PRO A 52 6.92 5.94 16.09
N GLY A 53 6.89 6.77 17.15
CA GLY A 53 5.82 6.74 18.15
C GLY A 53 4.52 7.45 17.72
N ARG A 54 4.52 8.15 16.58
CA ARG A 54 3.34 8.89 16.11
C ARG A 54 2.30 7.92 15.56
N LEU A 55 1.03 8.17 15.91
CA LEU A 55 -0.11 7.38 15.44
C LEU A 55 -0.24 7.51 13.92
N ALA A 56 -0.34 6.38 13.22
CA ALA A 56 -0.53 6.32 11.76
C ALA A 56 -1.91 5.79 11.37
N MET A 57 -2.44 4.80 12.10
CA MET A 57 -3.73 4.19 11.79
C MET A 57 -4.53 3.90 13.04
N LEU A 58 -5.81 4.24 12.96
CA LEU A 58 -6.86 3.65 13.76
C LEU A 58 -7.61 2.71 12.85
N TRP A 59 -7.55 1.43 13.15
CA TRP A 59 -8.24 0.41 12.39
C TRP A 59 -9.36 -0.16 13.24
N GLU A 60 -10.54 -0.29 12.64
CA GLU A 60 -11.72 -0.90 13.25
C GLU A 60 -12.28 -1.92 12.26
N ASP A 61 -12.57 -3.14 12.72
CA ASP A 61 -13.26 -4.13 11.90
C ASP A 61 -14.80 -4.00 11.99
N TRP A 62 -15.49 -4.82 11.20
CA TRP A 62 -16.95 -4.84 11.18
C TRP A 62 -17.59 -5.35 12.49
N GLN A 63 -16.81 -5.97 13.39
CA GLN A 63 -17.23 -6.44 14.71
C GLN A 63 -16.94 -5.41 15.81
N GLY A 64 -16.28 -4.28 15.48
CA GLY A 64 -15.87 -3.24 16.42
C GLY A 64 -14.55 -3.53 17.13
N ALA A 65 -13.74 -4.47 16.64
CA ALA A 65 -12.39 -4.66 17.15
C ALA A 65 -11.49 -3.51 16.68
N GLU A 66 -10.88 -2.79 17.63
CA GLU A 66 -10.03 -1.64 17.35
C GLU A 66 -8.53 -1.99 17.47
N ARG A 67 -7.70 -1.43 16.59
CA ARG A 67 -6.23 -1.42 16.69
C ARG A 67 -5.72 0.00 16.50
N ARG A 68 -4.73 0.39 17.33
CA ARG A 68 -4.00 1.65 17.21
C ARG A 68 -2.57 1.32 16.78
N LEU A 69 -2.20 1.72 15.57
CA LEU A 69 -0.87 1.44 15.01
C LEU A 69 -0.12 2.73 14.74
N THR A 70 1.15 2.73 15.13
CA THR A 70 2.09 3.82 14.94
C THR A 70 2.85 3.68 13.62
N PHE A 71 3.53 4.74 13.19
CA PHE A 71 4.46 4.66 12.06
C PHE A 71 5.59 3.64 12.32
N GLY A 72 6.02 3.48 13.58
CA GLY A 72 6.97 2.45 14.00
C GLY A 72 6.45 1.04 13.80
N ASP A 73 5.17 0.79 14.09
CA ASP A 73 4.52 -0.51 13.86
C ASP A 73 4.49 -0.85 12.37
N PHE A 74 4.10 0.10 11.51
CA PHE A 74 4.11 -0.11 10.06
C PHE A 74 5.51 -0.28 9.51
N LYS A 75 6.51 0.47 10.01
CA LYS A 75 7.91 0.30 9.62
C LYS A 75 8.42 -1.09 9.97
N SER A 76 8.18 -1.55 11.19
CA SER A 76 8.57 -2.89 11.65
C SER A 76 7.89 -3.99 10.83
N MET A 77 6.56 -3.92 10.69
CA MET A 77 5.77 -4.91 9.96
C MET A 77 6.16 -4.96 8.47
N SER A 78 6.28 -3.80 7.82
CA SER A 78 6.69 -3.75 6.40
C SER A 78 8.14 -4.20 6.18
N ASN A 79 9.05 -3.97 7.14
CA ASN A 79 10.41 -4.52 7.07
C ASN A 79 10.43 -6.05 7.18
N ARG A 80 9.63 -6.62 8.10
CA ARG A 80 9.47 -8.08 8.23
C ARG A 80 8.96 -8.67 6.92
N ILE A 81 7.88 -8.14 6.37
CA ILE A 81 7.33 -8.59 5.10
C ILE A 81 8.34 -8.40 3.96
N ALA A 82 9.05 -7.28 3.89
CA ALA A 82 10.07 -7.05 2.86
C ALA A 82 11.21 -8.08 2.93
N ASN A 83 11.63 -8.47 4.14
CA ASN A 83 12.63 -9.52 4.32
C ASN A 83 12.10 -10.90 3.93
N VAL A 84 10.83 -11.21 4.20
CA VAL A 84 10.17 -12.40 3.68
C VAL A 84 10.21 -12.38 2.15
N LEU A 85 9.77 -11.29 1.50
CA LEU A 85 9.78 -11.16 0.04
C LEU A 85 11.18 -11.35 -0.57
N ARG A 86 12.22 -10.77 0.05
CA ARG A 86 13.62 -10.99 -0.37
C ARG A 86 14.05 -12.44 -0.21
N GLY A 87 13.70 -13.08 0.91
CA GLY A 87 13.96 -14.51 1.14
C GLY A 87 13.26 -15.42 0.14
N LEU A 88 12.13 -14.97 -0.43
CA LEU A 88 11.42 -15.63 -1.51
C LEU A 88 11.98 -15.30 -2.91
N GLY A 89 13.02 -14.46 -2.98
CA GLY A 89 13.72 -14.15 -4.22
C GLY A 89 13.12 -12.99 -5.02
N VAL A 90 12.24 -12.18 -4.43
CA VAL A 90 11.71 -10.96 -5.09
C VAL A 90 12.85 -9.99 -5.35
N GLN A 91 12.94 -9.52 -6.59
CA GLN A 91 13.93 -8.54 -7.03
C GLN A 91 13.26 -7.23 -7.48
N ARG A 92 14.06 -6.16 -7.63
CA ARG A 92 13.57 -4.90 -8.18
C ARG A 92 12.95 -5.11 -9.56
N GLY A 93 11.73 -4.60 -9.76
CA GLY A 93 10.94 -4.76 -10.98
C GLY A 93 10.05 -6.02 -11.04
N ASP A 94 10.15 -6.94 -10.06
CA ASP A 94 9.21 -8.04 -9.96
C ASP A 94 7.81 -7.54 -9.57
N ARG A 95 6.77 -8.09 -10.19
CA ARG A 95 5.38 -7.77 -9.86
C ARG A 95 4.93 -8.64 -8.69
N VAL A 96 4.50 -7.99 -7.61
CA VAL A 96 3.91 -8.64 -6.43
C VAL A 96 2.45 -8.25 -6.37
N ALA A 97 1.57 -9.23 -6.57
CA ALA A 97 0.14 -9.04 -6.40
C ALA A 97 -0.25 -9.12 -4.93
N VAL A 98 -1.25 -8.33 -4.54
CA VAL A 98 -1.82 -8.33 -3.20
C VAL A 98 -3.34 -8.39 -3.32
N LEU A 99 -3.93 -9.47 -2.81
CA LEU A 99 -5.36 -9.74 -2.74
C LEU A 99 -5.75 -9.93 -1.27
N LEU A 100 -5.93 -8.82 -0.56
CA LEU A 100 -6.21 -8.82 0.87
C LEU A 100 -7.35 -7.85 1.22
N PRO A 101 -8.00 -8.03 2.39
CA PRO A 101 -8.91 -7.03 2.96
C PRO A 101 -8.19 -5.78 3.42
N SER A 102 -8.95 -4.73 3.72
CA SER A 102 -8.43 -3.49 4.29
C SER A 102 -8.06 -3.69 5.76
N VAL A 103 -6.98 -4.44 6.02
CA VAL A 103 -6.37 -4.70 7.33
C VAL A 103 -4.98 -4.07 7.41
N PRO A 104 -4.44 -3.75 8.60
CA PRO A 104 -3.14 -3.11 8.73
C PRO A 104 -2.01 -3.86 8.00
N GLU A 105 -2.06 -5.18 7.99
CA GLU A 105 -1.11 -6.06 7.30
C GLU A 105 -1.10 -5.81 5.78
N THR A 106 -2.22 -5.41 5.18
CA THR A 106 -2.29 -5.06 3.74
C THR A 106 -1.53 -3.78 3.44
N ALA A 107 -1.67 -2.75 4.28
CA ALA A 107 -0.88 -1.53 4.14
C ALA A 107 0.62 -1.83 4.33
N ALA A 108 0.98 -2.66 5.30
CA ALA A 108 2.35 -3.11 5.49
C ALA A 108 2.89 -3.92 4.31
N ALA A 109 2.07 -4.78 3.70
CA ALA A 109 2.43 -5.54 2.50
C ALA A 109 2.69 -4.62 1.31
N PHE A 110 1.86 -3.58 1.09
CA PHE A 110 2.11 -2.60 0.04
C PHE A 110 3.44 -1.87 0.24
N LEU A 111 3.70 -1.40 1.46
CA LEU A 111 4.98 -0.79 1.82
C LEU A 111 6.15 -1.74 1.56
N ALA A 112 6.00 -3.01 1.94
CA ALA A 112 7.04 -4.02 1.74
C ALA A 112 7.38 -4.23 0.26
N VAL A 113 6.39 -4.24 -0.63
CA VAL A 113 6.62 -4.31 -2.08
C VAL A 113 7.43 -3.11 -2.55
N TYR A 114 7.07 -1.89 -2.13
CA TYR A 114 7.87 -0.70 -2.46
C TYR A 114 9.28 -0.76 -1.87
N LYS A 115 9.45 -1.29 -0.64
CA LYS A 115 10.75 -1.41 0.02
C LYS A 115 11.71 -2.37 -0.69
N VAL A 116 11.19 -3.39 -1.36
CA VAL A 116 12.00 -4.32 -2.18
C VAL A 116 12.14 -3.87 -3.64
N GLY A 117 11.67 -2.65 -3.98
CA GLY A 117 11.68 -2.13 -5.35
C GLY A 117 10.78 -2.92 -6.30
N GLY A 118 9.82 -3.67 -5.75
CA GLY A 118 8.83 -4.42 -6.51
C GLY A 118 7.72 -3.51 -7.04
N ILE A 119 6.96 -4.05 -7.99
CA ILE A 119 5.80 -3.40 -8.58
C ILE A 119 4.56 -3.99 -7.92
N LEU A 120 3.86 -3.18 -7.12
CA LEU A 120 2.65 -3.58 -6.44
C LEU A 120 1.49 -3.69 -7.43
N LEU A 121 0.88 -4.86 -7.54
CA LEU A 121 -0.44 -5.04 -8.15
C LEU A 121 -1.48 -5.20 -7.05
N SER A 122 -2.30 -4.18 -6.82
CA SER A 122 -3.40 -4.24 -5.85
C SER A 122 -4.66 -4.83 -6.48
N LEU A 123 -5.25 -5.85 -5.86
CA LEU A 123 -6.43 -6.55 -6.36
C LEU A 123 -7.61 -6.44 -5.38
N SER A 124 -8.81 -6.33 -5.93
CA SER A 124 -10.04 -6.36 -5.14
C SER A 124 -10.48 -7.79 -4.92
N GLN A 125 -10.89 -8.09 -3.69
CA GLN A 125 -11.54 -9.36 -3.36
C GLN A 125 -12.92 -9.50 -4.02
N LEU A 126 -13.54 -8.39 -4.42
CA LEU A 126 -14.83 -8.36 -5.09
C LEU A 126 -14.74 -8.74 -6.57
N TYR A 127 -13.53 -8.81 -7.14
CA TYR A 127 -13.35 -9.32 -8.49
C TYR A 127 -13.73 -10.80 -8.58
N GLY A 128 -14.38 -11.21 -9.66
CA GLY A 128 -14.57 -12.64 -9.95
C GLY A 128 -13.25 -13.34 -10.29
N ASP A 129 -13.21 -14.66 -10.16
CA ASP A 129 -11.98 -15.46 -10.30
C ASP A 129 -11.32 -15.29 -11.68
N GLU A 130 -12.11 -15.23 -12.75
CA GLU A 130 -11.66 -14.91 -14.11
C GLU A 130 -10.90 -13.57 -14.18
N SER A 131 -11.43 -12.56 -13.49
CA SER A 131 -10.89 -11.19 -13.47
C SER A 131 -9.59 -11.12 -12.68
N ILE A 132 -9.45 -11.93 -11.63
CA ILE A 132 -8.22 -12.10 -10.86
C ILE A 132 -7.17 -12.84 -11.69
N ALA A 133 -7.55 -13.98 -12.29
CA ALA A 133 -6.66 -14.80 -13.12
C ALA A 133 -6.08 -14.00 -14.29
N HIS A 134 -6.92 -13.21 -14.98
CA HIS A 134 -6.49 -12.30 -16.05
C HIS A 134 -5.38 -11.36 -15.57
N ARG A 135 -5.60 -10.65 -14.47
CA ARG A 135 -4.65 -9.64 -13.97
C ARG A 135 -3.35 -10.26 -13.49
N LEU A 136 -3.41 -11.40 -12.81
CA LEU A 136 -2.22 -12.14 -12.38
C LEU A 136 -1.40 -12.61 -13.59
N SER A 137 -2.07 -13.14 -14.61
CA SER A 137 -1.44 -13.63 -15.84
C SER A 137 -0.84 -12.50 -16.69
N ASP A 138 -1.64 -11.47 -16.99
CA ASP A 138 -1.24 -10.33 -17.85
C ASP A 138 -0.12 -9.50 -17.22
N SER A 139 -0.16 -9.28 -15.90
CA SER A 139 0.92 -8.58 -15.20
C SER A 139 2.19 -9.42 -15.06
N GLY A 140 2.10 -10.73 -15.30
CA GLY A 140 3.14 -11.69 -15.00
C GLY A 140 3.55 -11.65 -13.53
N SER A 141 2.60 -11.49 -12.61
CA SER A 141 2.90 -11.48 -11.17
C SER A 141 3.68 -12.73 -10.77
N ARG A 142 4.80 -12.52 -10.09
CA ARG A 142 5.69 -13.58 -9.62
C ARG A 142 5.24 -14.13 -8.28
N LEU A 143 4.71 -13.25 -7.43
CA LEU A 143 4.27 -13.57 -6.08
C LEU A 143 2.89 -12.97 -5.83
N LEU A 144 2.06 -13.69 -5.09
CA LEU A 144 0.75 -13.22 -4.60
C LEU A 144 0.73 -13.28 -3.08
N ILE A 145 0.43 -12.15 -2.45
CA ILE A 145 0.06 -12.09 -1.03
C ILE A 145 -1.47 -12.11 -0.95
N THR A 146 -2.03 -13.09 -0.25
CA THR A 146 -3.47 -13.29 -0.09
C THR A 146 -3.81 -13.71 1.33
N ASP A 147 -5.07 -13.85 1.69
CA ASP A 147 -5.49 -14.43 2.97
C ASP A 147 -6.05 -15.86 2.82
N GLY A 148 -6.27 -16.54 3.95
CA GLY A 148 -6.84 -17.88 3.99
C GLY A 148 -8.25 -17.98 3.38
N THR A 149 -9.00 -16.88 3.33
CA THR A 149 -10.35 -16.83 2.72
C THR A 149 -10.29 -16.82 1.20
N ASN A 150 -9.36 -16.06 0.61
CA ASN A 150 -9.20 -15.93 -0.83
C ASN A 150 -8.31 -17.03 -1.41
N ARG A 151 -7.45 -17.65 -0.60
CA ARG A 151 -6.51 -18.68 -1.07
C ARG A 151 -7.16 -19.85 -1.83
N PRO A 152 -8.32 -20.42 -1.43
CA PRO A 152 -8.97 -21.49 -2.19
C PRO A 152 -9.37 -21.09 -3.62
N ARG A 153 -9.63 -19.80 -3.87
CA ARG A 153 -10.03 -19.29 -5.18
C ARG A 153 -8.95 -19.51 -6.25
N LEU A 154 -7.69 -19.61 -5.84
CA LEU A 154 -6.56 -19.85 -6.74
C LEU A 154 -6.56 -21.25 -7.37
N GLU A 155 -7.21 -22.23 -6.74
CA GLU A 155 -7.21 -23.62 -7.22
C GLU A 155 -7.76 -23.74 -8.64
N GLY A 156 -8.80 -22.98 -8.97
CA GLY A 156 -9.42 -22.96 -10.30
C GLY A 156 -8.63 -22.21 -11.38
N MET A 157 -7.53 -21.54 -11.05
CA MET A 157 -6.80 -20.69 -12.00
C MET A 157 -5.29 -20.97 -12.10
N ARG A 158 -4.76 -21.98 -11.39
CA ARG A 158 -3.32 -22.30 -11.39
C ARG A 158 -2.73 -22.45 -12.79
N ASP A 159 -3.44 -23.12 -13.70
CA ASP A 159 -2.98 -23.34 -15.08
C ASP A 159 -2.87 -22.04 -15.91
N ARG A 160 -3.51 -20.95 -15.47
CA ARG A 160 -3.55 -19.66 -16.17
C ARG A 160 -2.57 -18.64 -15.62
N VAL A 161 -2.12 -18.82 -14.38
CA VAL A 161 -1.21 -17.91 -13.66
C VAL A 161 0.20 -18.51 -13.59
N VAL A 162 0.73 -18.96 -14.73
CA VAL A 162 2.03 -19.66 -14.83
C VAL A 162 3.23 -18.85 -14.34
N SER A 163 3.13 -17.52 -14.29
CA SER A 163 4.18 -16.66 -13.73
C SER A 163 4.25 -16.70 -12.20
N LEU A 164 3.18 -17.19 -11.54
CA LEU A 164 3.06 -17.15 -10.10
C LEU A 164 3.88 -18.28 -9.47
N GLU A 165 5.07 -17.92 -8.99
CA GLU A 165 6.03 -18.85 -8.39
C GLU A 165 5.72 -19.13 -6.92
N ARG A 166 5.20 -18.15 -6.18
CA ARG A 166 4.94 -18.27 -4.73
C ARG A 166 3.61 -17.62 -4.34
N VAL A 167 2.93 -18.25 -3.39
CA VAL A 167 1.76 -17.68 -2.71
C VAL A 167 2.09 -17.53 -1.23
N VAL A 168 1.85 -16.32 -0.71
CA VAL A 168 2.08 -15.96 0.68
C VAL A 168 0.71 -15.68 1.30
N VAL A 169 0.37 -16.40 2.37
CA VAL A 169 -0.98 -16.44 2.90
C VAL A 169 -1.01 -15.88 4.32
N LEU A 170 -1.69 -14.76 4.49
CA LEU A 170 -2.08 -14.19 5.78
C LEU A 170 -3.20 -15.01 6.40
N GLN A 171 -3.10 -15.32 7.69
CA GLN A 171 -4.05 -16.17 8.41
C GLN A 171 -4.28 -17.50 7.67
N GLY A 172 -3.18 -18.09 7.19
CA GLY A 172 -3.21 -19.23 6.28
C GLY A 172 -3.86 -20.46 6.91
N GLY A 173 -3.41 -20.88 8.10
CA GLY A 173 -3.99 -22.00 8.83
C GLY A 173 -4.21 -23.24 7.95
N LYS A 174 -5.47 -23.70 7.85
CA LYS A 174 -5.82 -24.88 7.02
C LYS A 174 -5.94 -24.59 5.52
N ALA A 175 -5.88 -23.32 5.10
CA ALA A 175 -5.98 -22.93 3.70
C ALA A 175 -4.64 -22.99 2.96
N LEU A 176 -3.52 -23.16 3.67
CA LEU A 176 -2.20 -23.39 3.08
C LEU A 176 -2.19 -24.71 2.30
N VAL A 177 -1.66 -24.69 1.07
CA VAL A 177 -1.50 -25.90 0.24
C VAL A 177 -0.11 -25.90 -0.40
N GLY A 178 0.54 -27.07 -0.40
CA GLY A 178 1.81 -27.26 -1.08
C GLY A 178 2.93 -26.43 -0.45
N ASP A 179 3.51 -25.54 -1.23
CA ASP A 179 4.65 -24.67 -0.89
C ASP A 179 4.25 -23.22 -0.56
N ASP A 180 2.96 -22.99 -0.29
CA ASP A 180 2.47 -21.73 0.25
C ASP A 180 3.24 -21.33 1.51
N VAL A 181 3.50 -20.03 1.65
CA VAL A 181 4.19 -19.46 2.81
C VAL A 181 3.15 -18.92 3.79
N ASP A 182 3.19 -19.38 5.03
CA ASP A 182 2.44 -18.76 6.12
C ASP A 182 3.08 -17.40 6.46
N LEU A 183 2.37 -16.31 6.18
CA LEU A 183 2.89 -14.96 6.40
C LEU A 183 3.05 -14.65 7.89
N ASP A 184 2.13 -15.13 8.73
CA ASP A 184 2.15 -14.85 10.17
C ASP A 184 3.39 -15.49 10.82
N ALA A 185 3.68 -16.74 10.47
CA ALA A 185 4.88 -17.43 10.94
C ALA A 185 6.15 -16.79 10.37
N ALA A 186 6.18 -16.52 9.07
CA ALA A 186 7.35 -15.92 8.42
C ALA A 186 7.69 -14.53 8.98
N MET A 187 6.69 -13.72 9.34
CA MET A 187 6.91 -12.42 9.97
C MET A 187 7.50 -12.53 11.39
N GLN A 188 7.17 -13.58 12.15
CA GLN A 188 7.74 -13.79 13.48
C GLN A 188 9.24 -14.10 13.43
N GLU A 189 9.67 -14.85 12.41
CA GLU A 189 11.07 -15.23 12.20
C GLU A 189 11.90 -14.13 11.50
N ALA A 190 11.26 -13.30 10.67
CA ALA A 190 11.93 -12.24 9.94
C ALA A 190 12.39 -11.09 10.86
N SER A 191 13.52 -10.47 10.53
CA SER A 191 13.94 -9.23 11.19
C SER A 191 12.99 -8.07 10.86
N ASP A 192 12.73 -7.19 11.81
CA ASP A 192 12.08 -5.88 11.61
C ASP A 192 13.05 -4.77 11.19
N SER A 193 14.33 -5.10 11.04
CA SER A 193 15.33 -4.24 10.42
C SER A 193 15.53 -4.66 8.96
N GLY A 194 15.82 -3.71 8.09
CA GLY A 194 16.05 -4.01 6.68
C GLY A 194 16.33 -2.75 5.88
N GLY A 195 17.01 -2.92 4.76
CA GLY A 195 17.22 -1.84 3.79
C GLY A 195 15.94 -1.55 3.01
N VAL A 196 15.88 -0.34 2.46
CA VAL A 196 14.93 0.03 1.41
C VAL A 196 15.71 0.10 0.11
N GLU A 197 15.18 -0.49 -0.96
CA GLU A 197 15.78 -0.33 -2.28
C GLU A 197 15.86 1.15 -2.64
N ASP A 198 17.06 1.55 -3.05
CA ASP A 198 17.27 2.89 -3.55
C ASP A 198 16.64 2.97 -4.96
N THR A 199 15.49 3.64 -5.06
CA THR A 199 14.69 3.77 -6.29
C THR A 199 14.75 5.19 -6.85
N ALA A 200 14.75 5.30 -8.18
CA ALA A 200 14.54 6.56 -8.89
C ALA A 200 13.05 6.92 -8.92
N PRO A 201 12.69 8.21 -9.07
CA PRO A 201 11.29 8.63 -9.21
C PRO A 201 10.57 7.99 -10.40
N ASP A 202 11.28 7.68 -11.48
CA ASP A 202 10.75 7.06 -12.69
C ASP A 202 10.75 5.51 -12.65
N ASP A 203 11.25 4.90 -11.57
CA ASP A 203 11.17 3.46 -11.42
C ASP A 203 9.71 3.00 -11.27
N PRO A 204 9.29 1.91 -11.94
CA PRO A 204 7.96 1.35 -11.79
C PRO A 204 7.65 0.92 -10.35
N ALA A 205 6.46 1.25 -9.85
CA ALA A 205 6.10 1.01 -8.45
C ALA A 205 4.72 0.40 -8.25
N GLN A 206 3.72 0.86 -9.00
CA GLN A 206 2.33 0.51 -8.77
C GLN A 206 1.65 0.17 -10.10
N LEU A 207 0.95 -0.95 -10.13
CA LEU A 207 0.14 -1.42 -11.25
C LEU A 207 -1.32 -1.43 -10.80
N TYR A 208 -2.18 -0.74 -11.55
CA TYR A 208 -3.63 -0.82 -11.42
C TYR A 208 -4.21 -1.41 -12.70
N TYR A 209 -5.40 -2.00 -12.62
CA TYR A 209 -6.13 -2.44 -13.80
C TYR A 209 -7.45 -1.70 -13.92
N SER A 210 -7.67 -1.06 -15.07
CA SER A 210 -8.94 -0.41 -15.40
C SER A 210 -9.72 -1.25 -16.40
N SER A 211 -11.04 -1.37 -16.21
CA SER A 211 -11.94 -1.87 -17.26
C SER A 211 -11.99 -0.86 -18.40
N GLY A 212 -11.46 -1.22 -19.56
CA GLY A 212 -11.61 -0.42 -20.78
C GLY A 212 -13.05 -0.49 -21.31
N THR A 213 -13.40 0.40 -22.24
CA THR A 213 -14.72 0.41 -22.90
C THR A 213 -14.91 -0.76 -23.88
N THR A 214 -13.81 -1.36 -24.35
CA THR A 214 -13.80 -2.46 -25.32
C THR A 214 -12.63 -3.41 -25.01
N GLY A 215 -12.91 -4.50 -24.29
CA GLY A 215 -11.96 -5.60 -24.07
C GLY A 215 -11.57 -5.83 -22.61
N GLU A 216 -10.58 -6.69 -22.41
CA GLU A 216 -10.07 -7.05 -21.09
C GLU A 216 -9.44 -5.85 -20.37
N ALA A 217 -9.37 -5.94 -19.05
CA ALA A 217 -8.79 -4.89 -18.23
C ALA A 217 -7.31 -4.70 -18.58
N LYS A 218 -6.85 -3.45 -18.63
CA LYS A 218 -5.48 -3.09 -19.01
C LYS A 218 -4.69 -2.60 -17.80
N GLY A 219 -3.44 -3.04 -17.70
CA GLY A 219 -2.51 -2.61 -16.66
C GLY A 219 -2.03 -1.16 -16.89
N ILE A 220 -2.29 -0.29 -15.94
CA ILE A 220 -1.79 1.09 -15.86
C ILE A 220 -0.62 1.08 -14.88
N LEU A 221 0.59 1.23 -15.43
CA LEU A 221 1.83 1.24 -14.66
C LEU A 221 2.19 2.67 -14.24
N HIS A 222 2.34 2.87 -12.94
CA HIS A 222 2.78 4.12 -12.33
C HIS A 222 4.20 3.98 -11.79
N ALA A 223 5.03 4.98 -12.06
CA ALA A 223 6.34 5.13 -11.45
C ALA A 223 6.22 5.65 -10.02
N HIS A 224 7.23 5.46 -9.16
CA HIS A 224 7.22 5.90 -7.76
C HIS A 224 6.75 7.35 -7.58
N ARG A 225 7.19 8.28 -8.43
CA ARG A 225 6.81 9.71 -8.35
C ARG A 225 5.32 9.99 -8.51
N TYR A 226 4.49 9.02 -8.90
CA TYR A 226 3.06 9.24 -9.08
C TYR A 226 2.40 9.75 -7.79
N LEU A 227 2.89 9.33 -6.61
CA LEU A 227 2.42 9.84 -5.33
C LEU A 227 2.66 11.36 -5.17
N LEU A 228 3.76 11.89 -5.71
CA LEU A 228 4.05 13.33 -5.68
C LEU A 228 3.10 14.15 -6.56
N GLY A 229 2.43 13.51 -7.52
CA GLY A 229 1.37 14.14 -8.32
C GLY A 229 0.06 14.31 -7.56
N HIS A 230 -0.14 13.58 -6.46
CA HIS A 230 -1.33 13.62 -5.63
C HIS A 230 -1.20 14.74 -4.58
N ASN A 231 -1.67 15.92 -4.97
CA ASN A 231 -1.56 17.16 -4.21
C ASN A 231 -2.87 17.53 -3.49
N GLU A 232 -3.83 16.61 -3.40
CA GLU A 232 -5.14 16.87 -2.79
C GLU A 232 -5.04 17.29 -1.32
N TYR A 233 -4.05 16.83 -0.56
CA TYR A 233 -3.82 17.26 0.83
C TYR A 233 -3.23 18.67 0.95
N GLU A 234 -2.51 19.11 -0.08
CA GLU A 234 -1.94 20.45 -0.16
C GLU A 234 -2.97 21.47 -0.65
N LEU A 235 -3.83 21.06 -1.59
CA LEU A 235 -4.64 21.98 -2.39
C LEU A 235 -6.15 21.88 -2.15
N CYS A 236 -6.66 20.72 -1.72
CA CYS A 236 -8.10 20.43 -1.68
C CYS A 236 -8.62 20.14 -0.28
N HIS A 237 -7.90 19.31 0.49
CA HIS A 237 -8.30 18.88 1.82
C HIS A 237 -7.76 19.86 2.86
N ASP A 238 -8.62 20.32 3.78
CA ASP A 238 -8.23 21.13 4.95
C ASP A 238 -7.80 20.30 6.14
N VAL A 239 -7.00 19.28 5.87
CA VAL A 239 -6.45 18.37 6.89
C VAL A 239 -5.35 19.08 7.66
N ARG A 240 -5.40 18.98 8.98
CA ARG A 240 -4.40 19.56 9.90
C ARG A 240 -3.54 18.46 10.53
N GLY A 241 -2.38 18.85 11.06
CA GLY A 241 -1.40 17.90 11.62
C GLY A 241 -1.87 17.09 12.84
N ASP A 242 -3.01 17.43 13.43
CA ASP A 242 -3.64 16.74 14.57
C ASP A 242 -4.94 16.00 14.19
N GLU A 243 -5.26 15.93 12.90
CA GLU A 243 -6.51 15.33 12.42
C GLU A 243 -6.38 13.86 12.03
N LEU A 244 -7.50 13.17 12.17
CA LEU A 244 -7.66 11.79 11.71
C LEU A 244 -8.43 11.82 10.40
N PHE A 245 -7.79 11.38 9.32
CA PHE A 245 -8.41 11.24 8.02
C PHE A 245 -9.04 9.86 7.86
N HIS A 246 -10.27 9.80 7.33
CA HIS A 246 -10.95 8.54 7.05
C HIS A 246 -11.38 8.49 5.58
N SER A 247 -10.85 7.51 4.84
CA SER A 247 -11.28 7.17 3.50
C SER A 247 -12.07 5.87 3.50
N THR A 248 -13.19 5.85 2.78
CA THR A 248 -14.00 4.65 2.52
C THR A 248 -13.59 3.94 1.23
N GLY A 249 -12.55 4.41 0.54
CA GLY A 249 -12.08 3.84 -0.71
C GLY A 249 -11.43 2.47 -0.50
N GLU A 250 -11.79 1.51 -1.35
CA GLU A 250 -11.20 0.17 -1.32
C GLU A 250 -9.73 0.20 -1.78
N TRP A 251 -8.88 -0.55 -1.08
CA TRP A 251 -7.42 -0.59 -1.29
C TRP A 251 -6.98 -1.43 -2.49
N ALA A 252 -7.86 -1.64 -3.46
CA ALA A 252 -7.54 -2.17 -4.78
C ALA A 252 -7.35 -1.05 -5.83
N TRP A 253 -7.83 0.15 -5.52
CA TRP A 253 -7.93 1.28 -6.45
C TRP A 253 -7.06 2.44 -5.99
N ILE A 254 -6.64 3.27 -6.94
CA ILE A 254 -5.88 4.48 -6.67
C ILE A 254 -6.59 5.40 -5.67
N ALA A 255 -7.92 5.51 -5.75
CA ALA A 255 -8.73 6.35 -4.87
C ALA A 255 -8.86 5.81 -3.43
N GLY A 256 -8.55 4.54 -3.17
CA GLY A 256 -8.46 4.02 -1.80
C GLY A 256 -7.04 4.11 -1.26
N ILE A 257 -6.06 3.76 -2.10
CA ILE A 257 -4.65 3.70 -1.70
C ILE A 257 -4.06 5.09 -1.52
N VAL A 258 -4.15 5.95 -2.54
CA VAL A 258 -3.41 7.22 -2.52
C VAL A 258 -4.06 8.22 -1.59
N PRO A 259 -5.31 8.69 -1.81
CA PRO A 259 -5.88 9.65 -0.91
C PRO A 259 -6.30 9.00 0.43
N GLY A 260 -6.39 7.67 0.56
CA GLY A 260 -6.80 7.03 1.80
C GLY A 260 -5.68 6.57 2.73
N LEU A 261 -4.54 6.14 2.19
CA LEU A 261 -3.39 5.68 2.98
C LEU A 261 -2.19 6.60 2.80
N TRP A 262 -1.66 6.70 1.58
CA TRP A 262 -0.37 7.36 1.34
C TRP A 262 -0.43 8.87 1.49
N GLY A 263 -1.54 9.48 1.10
CA GLY A 263 -1.79 10.91 1.19
C GLY A 263 -1.67 11.40 2.63
N PRO A 264 -2.54 10.95 3.56
CA PRO A 264 -2.43 11.29 4.97
C PRO A 264 -1.04 10.98 5.52
N TRP A 265 -0.57 9.75 5.30
CA TRP A 265 0.68 9.28 5.90
C TRP A 265 1.89 10.08 5.45
N ARG A 266 1.95 10.55 4.20
CA ARG A 266 3.01 11.42 3.70
C ARG A 266 3.12 12.73 4.49
N TYR A 267 2.06 13.19 5.15
CA TYR A 267 2.06 14.42 5.96
C TYR A 267 2.06 14.16 7.48
N GLY A 268 2.04 12.89 7.90
CA GLY A 268 2.05 12.45 9.30
C GLY A 268 0.66 12.33 9.90
#